data_AF-A0A8T6NTK7-F1
#
_entry.id   AF-A0A8T6NTK7-F1
#
_cell.length_a   1.000
_cell.length_b   1.000
_cell.length_c   1.000
_cell.angle_alpha   90.00
_cell.angle_beta   90.00
_cell.angle_gamma   90.00
#
_symmetry.space_group_name_H-M   'P 1'
#
loop_
_entity.id
_entity.type
_entity.pdbx_description
1 polymer ?
#
loop_
_entity_poly.entity_id
_entity_poly.type
_entity_poly.pdbx_seq_one_letter_code
_entity_poly.pdbx_strand_id
1 'polypeptide(L)'
;EHIRIGRKYPDIKLNTTYSYGIDDQEFVVAFEGDNPHDFVDLVQELRLTEASMYTLQDTPMHICLAKPLPEMLDTLGGQPIAHLVEEDVTELGGWLQVARVEDLPLGETRLVYYGREQIGLFNIEGTIYALNNRCPHARGPLHEGEVSCPAGADPQVRCPWHEAYFSLESGQVLGGPSPRGVETFQVKTEDGYIHIARRETIEETMPAR
;
A
#
# COMPACT_ATOMS: atom_id res chain seq x y z
N GLU A 1 15.23 -19.67 24.93
CA GLU A 1 16.47 -20.44 24.65
C GLU A 1 17.15 -20.03 23.34
N HIS A 2 16.41 -20.02 22.22
CA HIS A 2 16.87 -19.54 20.91
C HIS A 2 17.62 -18.18 20.95
N ILE A 3 17.08 -17.17 21.65
CA ILE A 3 17.73 -15.85 21.81
C ILE A 3 19.08 -15.95 22.55
N ARG A 4 19.23 -16.87 23.51
CA ARG A 4 20.47 -17.05 24.28
C ARG A 4 21.56 -17.70 23.42
N ILE A 5 21.20 -18.69 22.60
CA ILE A 5 22.15 -19.38 21.70
C ILE A 5 22.53 -18.46 20.54
N GLY A 6 21.55 -17.75 19.95
CA GLY A 6 21.80 -16.77 18.89
C GLY A 6 22.82 -15.68 19.29
N ARG A 7 22.88 -15.28 20.57
CA ARG A 7 23.89 -14.33 21.06
C ARG A 7 25.35 -14.82 20.93
N LYS A 8 25.60 -16.12 20.75
CA LYS A 8 26.95 -16.65 20.48
C LYS A 8 27.41 -16.38 19.04
N TYR A 9 26.47 -16.08 18.15
CA TYR A 9 26.66 -15.88 16.73
C TYR A 9 26.24 -14.43 16.35
N PRO A 10 27.03 -13.41 16.73
CA PRO A 10 26.64 -12.01 16.60
C PRO A 10 26.47 -11.56 15.13
N ASP A 11 27.13 -12.26 14.20
CA ASP A 11 27.06 -12.00 12.76
C ASP A 11 25.77 -12.55 12.12
N ILE A 12 24.96 -13.28 12.89
CA ILE A 12 23.67 -13.81 12.46
C ILE A 12 22.55 -13.05 13.14
N LYS A 13 21.78 -12.29 12.36
CA LYS A 13 20.54 -11.68 12.85
C LYS A 13 19.45 -12.73 12.86
N LEU A 14 18.72 -12.79 13.97
CA LEU A 14 17.68 -13.77 14.21
C LEU A 14 16.33 -13.05 14.19
N ASN A 15 15.52 -13.36 13.18
CA ASN A 15 14.19 -12.80 12.97
C ASN A 15 13.15 -13.86 13.28
N THR A 16 12.39 -13.68 14.36
CA THR A 16 11.27 -14.57 14.71
C THR A 16 9.97 -13.87 14.45
N THR A 17 9.13 -14.44 13.60
CA THR A 17 7.77 -13.95 13.36
C THR A 17 6.75 -15.07 13.57
N TYR A 18 5.54 -14.66 13.94
CA TYR A 18 4.39 -15.54 14.02
C TYR A 18 3.64 -15.46 12.70
N SER A 19 3.33 -16.61 12.11
CA SER A 19 2.33 -16.70 11.05
C SER A 19 0.99 -16.99 11.70
N TYR A 20 -0.03 -16.17 11.43
CA TYR A 20 -1.40 -16.39 11.88
C TYR A 20 -2.25 -16.79 10.66
N GLY A 21 -2.44 -18.10 10.48
CA GLY A 21 -3.38 -18.67 9.50
C GLY A 21 -4.70 -19.07 10.16
N ILE A 22 -5.71 -19.45 9.35
CA ILE A 22 -7.05 -19.80 9.84
C ILE A 22 -7.08 -21.04 10.75
N ASP A 23 -6.00 -21.82 10.83
CA ASP A 23 -5.92 -23.00 11.71
C ASP A 23 -4.48 -23.42 12.08
N ASP A 24 -3.47 -22.54 11.91
CA ASP A 24 -2.08 -22.93 12.19
C ASP A 24 -1.30 -21.85 12.97
N GLN A 25 -0.62 -22.27 14.02
CA GLN A 25 0.31 -21.45 14.80
C GLN A 25 1.73 -21.82 14.41
N GLU A 26 2.13 -21.44 13.20
CA GLU A 26 3.50 -21.67 12.75
C GLU A 26 4.42 -20.55 13.25
N PHE A 27 5.49 -20.95 13.92
CA PHE A 27 6.61 -20.08 14.21
C PHE A 27 7.54 -20.08 12.99
N VAL A 28 7.73 -18.92 12.38
CA VAL A 28 8.68 -18.75 11.30
C VAL A 28 9.93 -18.10 11.87
N VAL A 29 11.05 -18.83 11.75
CA VAL A 29 12.37 -18.32 12.13
C VAL A 29 13.17 -18.08 10.85
N ALA A 30 13.64 -16.85 10.68
CA ALA A 30 14.54 -16.45 9.62
C ALA A 30 15.87 -16.00 10.23
N PHE A 31 16.96 -16.31 9.51
CA PHE A 31 18.31 -15.94 9.89
C PHE A 31 18.93 -15.15 8.75
N GLU A 32 19.62 -14.07 9.07
CA GLU A 32 20.36 -13.26 8.10
C GLU A 32 21.82 -13.23 8.49
N GLY A 33 22.71 -13.51 7.54
CA GLY A 33 24.15 -13.43 7.74
C GLY A 33 24.89 -13.67 6.43
N ASP A 34 26.12 -13.17 6.37
CA ASP A 34 26.97 -13.27 5.18
C ASP A 34 27.86 -14.53 5.18
N ASN A 35 27.98 -15.21 6.34
CA ASN A 35 28.81 -16.40 6.50
C ASN A 35 27.94 -17.66 6.73
N PRO A 36 27.84 -18.58 5.74
CA PRO A 36 27.04 -19.79 5.87
C PRO A 36 27.60 -20.79 6.89
N HIS A 37 28.90 -20.73 7.25
CA HIS A 37 29.48 -21.63 8.25
C HIS A 37 28.89 -21.39 9.63
N ASP A 38 28.84 -20.13 10.05
CA ASP A 38 28.30 -19.74 11.35
C ASP A 38 26.81 -20.11 11.46
N PHE A 39 26.07 -20.04 10.34
CA PHE A 39 24.67 -20.43 10.28
C PHE A 39 24.48 -21.92 10.51
N VAL A 40 25.31 -22.76 9.86
CA VAL A 40 25.25 -24.22 10.03
C VAL A 40 25.54 -24.59 11.48
N ASP A 41 26.53 -23.97 12.11
CA ASP A 41 26.88 -24.22 13.52
C ASP A 41 25.77 -23.78 14.48
N LEU A 42 25.19 -22.59 14.26
CA LEU A 42 24.03 -22.12 15.01
C LEU A 42 22.84 -23.09 14.91
N VAL A 43 22.49 -23.52 13.71
CA VAL A 43 21.37 -24.45 13.48
C VAL A 43 21.62 -25.80 14.16
N GLN A 44 22.85 -26.31 14.12
CA GLN A 44 23.21 -27.54 14.83
C GLN A 44 23.03 -27.39 16.34
N GLU A 45 23.46 -26.27 16.94
CA GLU A 45 23.23 -26.00 18.36
C GLU A 45 21.74 -25.89 18.72
N LEU A 46 20.93 -25.23 17.86
CA LEU A 46 19.50 -25.08 18.09
C LEU A 46 18.75 -26.42 18.04
N ARG A 47 19.16 -27.35 17.17
CA ARG A 47 18.56 -28.70 17.08
C ARG A 47 18.69 -29.50 18.38
N LEU A 48 19.72 -29.22 19.17
CA LEU A 48 20.00 -29.92 20.43
C LEU A 48 19.32 -29.28 21.65
N THR A 49 18.49 -28.25 21.45
CA THR A 49 17.77 -27.57 22.54
C THR A 49 16.55 -28.35 23.01
N GLU A 50 16.10 -28.13 24.25
CA GLU A 50 14.87 -28.75 24.75
C GLU A 50 13.64 -28.34 23.94
N ALA A 51 13.67 -27.16 23.32
CA ALA A 51 12.61 -26.67 22.45
C ALA A 51 12.35 -27.57 21.22
N SER A 52 13.37 -28.29 20.73
CA SER A 52 13.21 -29.18 19.58
C SER A 52 12.30 -30.39 19.89
N MET A 53 12.18 -30.77 21.16
CA MET A 53 11.29 -31.85 21.60
C MET A 53 9.80 -31.52 21.39
N TYR A 54 9.47 -30.23 21.25
CA TYR A 54 8.09 -29.76 21.03
C TYR A 54 7.78 -29.50 19.55
N THR A 55 8.74 -29.74 18.65
CA THR A 55 8.56 -29.57 17.21
C THR A 55 7.93 -30.82 16.63
N LEU A 56 6.68 -30.73 16.16
CA LEU A 56 5.97 -31.86 15.56
C LEU A 56 6.50 -32.20 14.16
N GLN A 57 6.84 -31.18 13.37
CA GLN A 57 7.39 -31.30 12.02
C GLN A 57 8.43 -30.20 11.79
N ASP A 58 9.60 -30.56 11.28
CA ASP A 58 10.68 -29.64 10.92
C ASP A 58 10.74 -29.50 9.39
N THR A 59 10.37 -28.33 8.88
CA THR A 59 10.40 -28.03 7.45
C THR A 59 11.84 -27.70 7.02
N PRO A 60 12.30 -28.15 5.83
CA PRO A 60 13.64 -27.82 5.36
C PRO A 60 13.90 -26.31 5.36
N MET A 61 15.10 -25.92 5.81
CA MET A 61 15.52 -24.52 5.75
C MET A 61 15.76 -24.11 4.30
N HIS A 62 15.10 -23.05 3.86
CA HIS A 62 15.28 -22.48 2.53
C HIS A 62 16.36 -21.39 2.59
N ILE A 63 17.43 -21.56 1.81
CA ILE A 63 18.49 -20.56 1.69
C ILE A 63 18.11 -19.59 0.58
N CYS A 64 18.11 -18.30 0.89
CA CYS A 64 17.78 -17.22 -0.02
C CYS A 64 18.86 -16.15 -0.03
N LEU A 65 19.02 -15.44 -1.14
CA LEU A 65 19.80 -14.20 -1.18
C LEU A 65 18.94 -13.05 -0.67
N ALA A 66 19.44 -12.30 0.31
CA ALA A 66 18.78 -11.08 0.74
C ALA A 66 18.78 -10.05 -0.39
N LYS A 67 17.62 -9.46 -0.66
CA LYS A 67 17.41 -8.50 -1.74
C LYS A 67 16.51 -7.36 -1.26
N PRO A 68 16.68 -6.14 -1.79
CA PRO A 68 15.67 -5.09 -1.65
C PRO A 68 14.32 -5.56 -2.19
N LEU A 69 13.22 -5.09 -1.59
CA LEU A 69 11.86 -5.47 -1.99
C LEU A 69 11.60 -5.35 -3.51
N PRO A 70 12.04 -4.27 -4.21
CA PRO A 70 11.86 -4.16 -5.66
C PRO A 70 12.53 -5.31 -6.42
N GLU A 71 13.78 -5.62 -6.09
CA GLU A 71 14.51 -6.72 -6.72
C GLU A 71 13.88 -8.08 -6.39
N MET A 72 13.31 -8.26 -5.19
CA MET A 72 12.55 -9.47 -4.86
C MET A 72 11.32 -9.60 -5.76
N LEU A 73 10.57 -8.52 -5.96
CA LEU A 73 9.38 -8.52 -6.83
C LEU A 73 9.77 -8.86 -8.28
N ASP A 74 10.88 -8.33 -8.77
CA ASP A 74 11.39 -8.64 -10.10
C ASP A 74 11.75 -10.13 -10.26
N THR A 75 12.21 -10.80 -9.20
CA THR A 75 12.52 -12.24 -9.25
C THR A 75 11.30 -13.15 -9.31
N LEU A 76 10.11 -12.68 -8.91
CA LEU A 76 8.88 -13.50 -8.94
C LEU A 76 8.37 -13.76 -10.37
N GLY A 77 8.86 -13.00 -11.34
CA GLY A 77 8.44 -13.09 -12.74
C GLY A 77 7.06 -12.46 -12.94
N GLY A 78 6.99 -11.47 -13.82
CA GLY A 78 5.78 -10.72 -14.12
C GLY A 78 6.11 -9.48 -14.94
N GLN A 79 5.09 -8.83 -15.50
CA GLN A 79 5.26 -7.46 -15.99
C GLN A 79 5.63 -6.56 -14.80
N PRO A 80 6.59 -5.63 -14.91
CA PRO A 80 6.88 -4.68 -13.85
C PRO A 80 5.62 -3.85 -13.55
N ILE A 81 4.94 -4.16 -12.44
CA ILE A 81 3.75 -3.41 -11.98
C ILE A 81 4.16 -2.31 -10.99
N ALA A 82 5.30 -2.50 -10.32
CA ALA A 82 5.88 -1.54 -9.39
C ALA A 82 6.88 -0.65 -10.12
N HIS A 83 6.66 0.66 -10.10
CA HIS A 83 7.66 1.66 -10.47
C HIS A 83 8.32 2.16 -9.18
N LEU A 84 9.65 2.30 -9.19
CA LEU A 84 10.35 3.01 -8.13
C LEU A 84 9.83 4.45 -8.12
N VAL A 85 9.04 4.79 -7.11
CA VAL A 85 8.74 6.18 -6.79
C VAL A 85 9.92 6.65 -5.96
N GLU A 86 10.65 7.67 -6.41
CA GLU A 86 11.64 8.33 -5.56
C GLU A 86 10.95 8.72 -4.24
N GLU A 87 11.53 8.32 -3.10
CA GLU A 87 10.94 8.59 -1.79
C GLU A 87 10.78 10.11 -1.59
N ASP A 88 9.54 10.47 -1.26
CA ASP A 88 9.08 11.71 -0.63
C ASP A 88 9.32 13.05 -1.37
N VAL A 89 8.47 13.33 -2.37
CA VAL A 89 7.81 14.66 -2.44
C VAL A 89 6.65 14.70 -1.43
N THR A 90 6.95 14.54 -0.15
CA THR A 90 6.06 14.98 0.94
C THR A 90 6.62 16.22 1.59
N GLU A 91 6.76 17.30 0.81
CA GLU A 91 6.25 18.56 1.36
C GLU A 91 4.73 18.39 1.43
N LEU A 92 4.24 17.98 2.60
CA LEU A 92 2.80 17.99 2.91
C LEU A 92 2.36 19.46 2.98
N GLY A 93 2.11 20.01 1.79
CA GLY A 93 1.94 21.43 1.54
C GLY A 93 1.84 21.68 0.03
N GLY A 94 0.65 22.02 -0.48
CA GLY A 94 0.48 22.43 -1.89
C GLY A 94 0.14 21.32 -2.88
N TRP A 95 0.53 21.53 -4.13
CA TRP A 95 0.12 20.71 -5.28
C TRP A 95 1.14 19.62 -5.59
N LEU A 96 0.69 18.36 -5.62
CA LEU A 96 1.50 17.19 -5.97
C LEU A 96 1.15 16.69 -7.37
N GLN A 97 2.17 16.54 -8.23
CA GLN A 97 2.01 15.90 -9.53
C GLN A 97 1.82 14.37 -9.37
N VAL A 98 0.75 13.80 -9.93
CA VAL A 98 0.37 12.40 -9.68
C VAL A 98 0.20 11.52 -10.91
N ALA A 99 -0.04 12.10 -12.09
CA ALA A 99 -0.22 11.34 -13.34
C ALA A 99 -0.07 12.27 -14.56
N ARG A 100 0.15 11.71 -15.74
CA ARG A 100 -0.01 12.44 -17.00
C ARG A 100 -1.50 12.45 -17.38
N VAL A 101 -1.96 13.50 -18.05
CA VAL A 101 -3.36 13.58 -18.51
C VAL A 101 -3.69 12.44 -19.49
N GLU A 102 -2.73 12.03 -20.31
CA GLU A 102 -2.87 10.91 -21.25
C GLU A 102 -3.01 9.54 -20.57
N ASP A 103 -2.56 9.40 -19.32
CA ASP A 103 -2.68 8.16 -18.54
C ASP A 103 -4.07 7.97 -17.92
N LEU A 104 -4.95 8.96 -18.07
CA LEU A 104 -6.34 8.95 -17.60
C LEU A 104 -7.29 9.44 -18.72
N PRO A 105 -7.60 8.58 -19.72
CA PRO A 105 -8.54 8.91 -20.79
C PRO A 105 -9.94 9.25 -20.29
N LEU A 106 -10.77 9.80 -21.18
CA LEU A 106 -12.18 10.10 -20.89
C LEU A 106 -12.95 8.85 -20.47
N GLY A 107 -13.66 8.92 -19.33
CA GLY A 107 -14.45 7.83 -18.77
C GLY A 107 -13.65 6.82 -17.95
N GLU A 108 -12.32 6.93 -17.92
CA GLU A 108 -11.46 6.02 -17.18
C GLU A 108 -11.24 6.49 -15.74
N THR A 109 -10.77 5.55 -14.92
CA THR A 109 -10.34 5.80 -13.55
C THR A 109 -8.88 5.39 -13.35
N ARG A 110 -8.22 5.97 -12.35
CA ARG A 110 -6.82 5.62 -12.03
C ARG A 110 -6.54 5.72 -10.54
N LEU A 111 -5.81 4.76 -10.02
CA LEU A 111 -5.25 4.81 -8.67
C LEU A 111 -3.92 5.58 -8.67
N VAL A 112 -3.82 6.60 -7.82
CA VAL A 112 -2.58 7.34 -7.54
C VAL A 112 -2.38 7.45 -6.03
N TYR A 113 -1.25 8.06 -5.62
CA TYR A 113 -0.90 8.20 -4.21
C TYR A 113 -0.62 9.67 -3.87
N TYR A 114 -1.13 10.09 -2.70
CA TYR A 114 -0.78 11.37 -2.07
C TYR A 114 -0.14 11.07 -0.72
N GLY A 115 1.19 11.11 -0.66
CA GLY A 115 1.94 10.53 0.45
C GLY A 115 1.62 9.03 0.60
N ARG A 116 1.06 8.63 1.76
CA ARG A 116 0.66 7.23 2.05
C ARG A 116 -0.79 6.92 1.73
N GLU A 117 -1.56 7.89 1.24
CA GLU A 117 -2.99 7.74 0.97
C GLU A 117 -3.23 7.33 -0.47
N GLN A 118 -4.15 6.38 -0.67
CA GLN A 118 -4.61 5.97 -1.99
C GLN A 118 -5.70 6.92 -2.46
N ILE A 119 -5.51 7.52 -3.63
CA ILE A 119 -6.45 8.47 -4.24
C ILE A 119 -6.97 7.87 -5.56
N GLY A 120 -8.29 7.82 -5.71
CA GLY A 120 -8.93 7.47 -6.98
C GLY A 120 -9.14 8.73 -7.81
N LEU A 121 -8.62 8.73 -9.03
CA LEU A 121 -8.92 9.72 -10.06
C LEU A 121 -10.04 9.22 -10.97
N PHE A 122 -10.96 10.10 -11.33
CA PHE A 122 -12.12 9.80 -12.18
C PHE A 122 -12.25 10.87 -13.25
N ASN A 123 -12.12 10.52 -14.52
CA ASN A 123 -12.25 11.49 -15.62
C ASN A 123 -13.65 11.42 -16.23
N ILE A 124 -14.52 12.33 -15.81
CA ILE A 124 -15.93 12.38 -16.24
C ILE A 124 -16.10 13.51 -17.23
N GLU A 125 -16.29 13.17 -18.50
CA GLU A 125 -16.49 14.13 -19.59
C GLU A 125 -15.40 15.23 -19.64
N GLY A 126 -14.17 14.90 -19.24
CA GLY A 126 -13.02 15.79 -19.23
C GLY A 126 -12.78 16.50 -17.90
N THR A 127 -13.72 16.40 -16.97
CA THR A 127 -13.56 16.90 -15.60
C THR A 127 -12.97 15.79 -14.72
N ILE A 128 -11.79 16.04 -14.14
CA ILE A 128 -11.10 15.07 -13.29
C ILE A 128 -11.48 15.32 -11.82
N TYR A 129 -12.02 14.29 -11.18
CA TYR A 129 -12.32 14.26 -9.76
C TYR A 129 -11.31 13.39 -9.02
N ALA A 130 -11.02 13.73 -7.77
CA ALA A 130 -10.08 13.01 -6.92
C ALA A 130 -10.65 12.80 -5.51
N LEU A 131 -10.67 11.55 -5.05
CA LEU A 131 -11.21 11.14 -3.74
C LEU A 131 -10.28 10.14 -3.08
N ASN A 132 -10.34 10.04 -1.75
CA ASN A 132 -9.75 8.90 -1.06
C ASN A 132 -10.34 7.59 -1.60
N ASN A 133 -9.48 6.71 -2.09
CA ASN A 133 -9.87 5.47 -2.77
C ASN A 133 -10.48 4.43 -1.82
N ARG A 134 -10.34 4.59 -0.50
CA ARG A 134 -10.80 3.59 0.48
C ARG A 134 -12.20 3.90 0.97
N CYS A 135 -13.17 3.07 0.58
CA CYS A 135 -14.53 3.15 1.08
C CYS A 135 -14.56 3.06 2.63
N PRO A 136 -15.18 4.01 3.36
CA PRO A 136 -15.19 3.99 4.82
C PRO A 136 -15.93 2.82 5.45
N HIS A 137 -16.76 2.10 4.68
CA HIS A 137 -17.48 0.92 5.14
C HIS A 137 -16.51 -0.25 5.43
N ALA A 138 -15.75 -0.69 4.42
CA ALA A 138 -14.93 -1.88 4.49
C ALA A 138 -13.56 -1.74 3.80
N ARG A 139 -13.16 -0.52 3.41
CA ARG A 139 -11.93 -0.19 2.66
C ARG A 139 -11.90 -0.65 1.20
N GLY A 140 -13.06 -0.90 0.60
CA GLY A 140 -13.16 -1.24 -0.81
C GLY A 140 -12.60 -0.17 -1.75
N PRO A 141 -12.01 -0.56 -2.90
CA PRO A 141 -11.37 0.34 -3.85
C PRO A 141 -12.41 1.09 -4.68
N LEU A 142 -12.58 2.38 -4.44
CA LEU A 142 -13.58 3.19 -5.14
C LEU A 142 -13.24 3.41 -6.62
N HIS A 143 -11.96 3.47 -7.00
CA HIS A 143 -11.57 3.62 -8.41
C HIS A 143 -11.98 2.43 -9.30
N GLU A 144 -12.17 1.24 -8.72
CA GLU A 144 -12.72 0.06 -9.41
C GLU A 144 -14.26 0.04 -9.38
N GLY A 145 -14.87 1.06 -8.78
CA GLY A 145 -16.32 1.20 -8.68
C GLY A 145 -16.96 1.66 -9.97
N GLU A 146 -18.27 1.42 -10.08
CA GLU A 146 -19.06 1.85 -11.21
C GLU A 146 -19.42 3.33 -11.07
N VAL A 147 -19.12 4.13 -12.10
CA VAL A 147 -19.47 5.56 -12.11
C VAL A 147 -20.82 5.75 -12.80
N SER A 148 -21.68 6.58 -12.20
CA SER A 148 -22.94 7.01 -12.78
C SER A 148 -23.06 8.53 -12.72
N CYS A 149 -23.64 9.13 -13.76
CA CYS A 149 -23.88 10.57 -13.85
C CYS A 149 -25.39 10.84 -14.00
N PRO A 150 -26.16 10.86 -12.90
CA PRO A 150 -27.59 11.11 -12.96
C PRO A 150 -27.89 12.55 -13.43
N ALA A 151 -28.92 12.73 -14.26
CA ALA A 151 -29.29 14.05 -14.73
C ALA A 151 -29.74 14.97 -13.57
N GLY A 152 -29.04 16.09 -13.39
CA GLY A 152 -29.36 17.07 -12.34
C GLY A 152 -28.78 16.75 -10.96
N ALA A 153 -27.84 15.80 -10.86
CA ALA A 153 -27.10 15.52 -9.63
C ALA A 153 -25.61 15.35 -9.92
N ASP A 154 -24.77 15.43 -8.87
CA ASP A 154 -23.33 15.22 -8.99
C ASP A 154 -23.04 13.82 -9.55
N PRO A 155 -21.96 13.68 -10.35
CA PRO A 155 -21.40 12.37 -10.66
C PRO A 155 -21.11 11.59 -9.37
N GLN A 156 -21.39 10.29 -9.38
CA GLN A 156 -21.23 9.44 -8.20
C GLN A 156 -20.56 8.11 -8.55
N VAL A 157 -19.83 7.56 -7.59
CA VAL A 157 -19.22 6.23 -7.69
C VAL A 157 -19.88 5.25 -6.74
N ARG A 158 -20.18 4.05 -7.24
CA ARG A 158 -20.70 2.91 -6.48
C ARG A 158 -19.54 1.98 -6.12
N CYS A 159 -19.28 1.82 -4.83
CA CYS A 159 -18.25 0.92 -4.32
C CYS A 159 -18.52 -0.53 -4.75
N PRO A 160 -17.52 -1.25 -5.30
CA PRO A 160 -17.72 -2.57 -5.89
C PRO A 160 -17.97 -3.67 -4.85
N TRP A 161 -17.68 -3.44 -3.56
CA TRP A 161 -17.81 -4.48 -2.53
C TRP A 161 -19.20 -4.57 -1.93
N HIS A 162 -19.77 -3.45 -1.49
CA HIS A 162 -21.03 -3.41 -0.74
C HIS A 162 -21.94 -2.27 -1.18
N GLU A 163 -21.70 -1.73 -2.38
CA GLU A 163 -22.63 -0.81 -3.06
C GLU A 163 -22.94 0.48 -2.29
N ALA A 164 -21.96 1.01 -1.56
CA ALA A 164 -22.03 2.38 -1.04
C ALA A 164 -21.81 3.39 -2.17
N TYR A 165 -22.59 4.46 -2.20
CA TYR A 165 -22.54 5.50 -3.22
C TYR A 165 -21.92 6.77 -2.66
N PHE A 166 -21.03 7.40 -3.41
CA PHE A 166 -20.34 8.64 -3.02
C PHE A 166 -20.38 9.67 -4.15
N SER A 167 -20.70 10.93 -3.83
CA SER A 167 -20.53 12.06 -4.77
C SER A 167 -19.05 12.24 -5.09
N LEU A 168 -18.70 12.31 -6.37
CA LEU A 168 -17.33 12.54 -6.83
C LEU A 168 -16.86 13.98 -6.55
N GLU A 169 -17.80 14.93 -6.44
CA GLU A 169 -17.50 16.34 -6.20
C GLU A 169 -17.31 16.66 -4.72
N SER A 170 -18.22 16.18 -3.87
CA SER A 170 -18.22 16.50 -2.44
C SER A 170 -17.65 15.38 -1.55
N GLY A 171 -17.63 14.13 -2.03
CA GLY A 171 -17.28 12.95 -1.25
C GLY A 171 -18.39 12.47 -0.30
N GLN A 172 -19.55 13.14 -0.29
CA GLN A 172 -20.67 12.77 0.57
C GLN A 172 -21.20 11.38 0.23
N VAL A 173 -21.63 10.64 1.25
CA VAL A 173 -22.36 9.39 1.07
C VAL A 173 -23.78 9.70 0.58
N LEU A 174 -24.15 9.11 -0.56
CA LEU A 174 -25.45 9.29 -1.19
C LEU A 174 -26.39 8.13 -0.89
N GLY A 175 -25.85 6.96 -0.52
CA GLY A 175 -26.61 5.77 -0.16
C GLY A 175 -25.74 4.56 0.12
N GLY A 176 -26.37 3.45 0.52
CA GLY A 176 -25.71 2.20 0.88
C GLY A 176 -25.15 2.20 2.32
N PRO A 177 -24.29 1.21 2.66
CA PRO A 177 -23.94 0.90 4.05
C PRO A 177 -22.79 1.76 4.63
N SER A 178 -22.25 2.73 3.90
CA SER A 178 -21.12 3.52 4.41
C SER A 178 -21.55 4.46 5.52
N PRO A 179 -20.87 4.46 6.69
CA PRO A 179 -21.26 5.30 7.82
C PRO A 179 -20.90 6.79 7.63
N ARG A 180 -20.02 7.10 6.67
CA ARG A 180 -19.54 8.46 6.38
C ARG A 180 -19.05 8.57 4.93
N GLY A 181 -18.89 9.81 4.47
CA GLY A 181 -18.29 10.14 3.18
C GLY A 181 -16.77 9.96 3.14
N VAL A 182 -16.19 10.23 1.97
CA VAL A 182 -14.75 10.22 1.70
C VAL A 182 -14.20 11.64 1.55
N GLU A 183 -12.90 11.81 1.83
CA GLU A 183 -12.20 13.05 1.54
C GLU A 183 -12.07 13.25 0.03
N THR A 184 -12.18 14.51 -0.40
CA THR A 184 -11.97 14.93 -1.79
C THR A 184 -10.78 15.87 -1.89
N PHE A 185 -10.10 15.81 -3.02
CA PHE A 185 -8.89 16.57 -3.30
C PHE A 185 -9.17 17.60 -4.38
N GLN A 186 -8.46 18.72 -4.32
CA GLN A 186 -8.42 19.66 -5.43
C GLN A 186 -7.63 19.05 -6.57
N VAL A 187 -8.04 19.32 -7.80
CA VAL A 187 -7.37 18.83 -9.00
C VAL A 187 -7.08 20.02 -9.92
N LYS A 188 -5.88 20.06 -10.49
CA LYS A 188 -5.55 20.97 -11.59
C LYS A 188 -4.76 20.22 -12.66
N THR A 189 -4.84 20.71 -13.89
CA THR A 189 -4.07 20.19 -15.02
C THR A 189 -3.17 21.31 -15.56
N GLU A 190 -1.86 21.07 -15.55
CA GLU A 190 -0.84 22.02 -16.00
C GLU A 190 0.24 21.24 -16.77
N ASP A 191 0.69 21.77 -17.91
CA ASP A 191 1.75 21.19 -18.74
C ASP A 191 1.56 19.70 -19.12
N GLY A 192 0.31 19.25 -19.24
CA GLY A 192 -0.03 17.86 -19.56
C GLY A 192 -0.01 16.90 -18.36
N TYR A 193 0.14 17.41 -17.14
CA TYR A 193 0.15 16.63 -15.91
C TYR A 193 -1.04 16.96 -15.00
N ILE A 194 -1.53 15.94 -14.32
CA ILE A 194 -2.55 16.04 -13.28
C ILE A 194 -1.85 16.27 -11.94
N HIS A 195 -2.27 17.33 -11.25
CA HIS A 195 -1.82 17.65 -9.91
C HIS A 195 -3.00 17.62 -8.94
N ILE A 196 -2.75 17.14 -7.72
CA ILE A 196 -3.75 17.14 -6.64
C ILE A 196 -3.23 17.82 -5.39
N ALA A 197 -4.14 18.42 -4.62
CA ALA A 197 -3.84 19.04 -3.33
C ALA A 197 -4.99 18.79 -2.34
N ARG A 198 -4.69 18.75 -1.04
CA ARG A 198 -5.76 18.76 -0.02
C ARG A 198 -6.52 20.08 -0.06
N ARG A 199 -7.82 20.04 0.25
CA ARG A 199 -8.68 21.23 0.28
C ARG A 199 -8.30 22.25 1.37
N GLU A 200 -7.66 21.80 2.45
CA GLU A 200 -7.30 22.65 3.61
C GLU A 200 -5.94 23.35 3.47
N THR A 201 -5.10 23.01 2.48
CA THR A 201 -3.68 23.42 2.43
C THR A 201 -3.41 24.68 1.58
N ILE A 202 -4.42 25.52 1.34
CA ILE A 202 -4.25 26.86 0.71
C ILE A 202 -4.29 27.96 1.78
N GLU A 203 -3.57 27.79 2.89
CA GLU A 203 -3.14 28.94 3.70
C GLU A 203 -1.75 29.38 3.21
N GLU A 204 -1.77 30.45 2.42
CA GLU A 204 -0.71 31.43 2.15
C GLU A 204 0.76 30.97 2.31
N THR A 205 1.43 30.72 1.18
CA THR A 205 2.84 31.07 1.05
C THR A 205 3.04 32.57 1.33
N MET A 206 3.28 32.92 2.60
CA MET A 206 3.80 34.23 2.98
C MET A 206 5.31 34.26 2.70
N PRO A 207 5.83 35.30 2.03
CA PRO A 207 7.27 35.41 1.78
C PRO A 207 8.02 35.61 3.11
N ALA A 208 9.11 34.87 3.27
CA ALA A 208 10.02 34.97 4.41
C ALA A 208 10.49 36.42 4.62
N ARG A 209 10.43 36.89 5.86
CA ARG A 209 11.09 38.13 6.33
C ARG A 209 12.56 37.90 6.61
#